data_AF-A0A9Q0KHS4-F1
#
_entry.id   AF-A0A9Q0KHS4-F1
#
_cell.length_a   1.000
_cell.length_b   1.000
_cell.length_c   1.000
_cell.angle_alpha   90.00
_cell.angle_beta   90.00
_cell.angle_gamma   90.00
#
_symmetry.space_group_name_H-M   'P 1'
#
loop_
_entity.id
_entity.type
_entity.pdbx_description
1 polymer ?
#
loop_
_entity_poly.entity_id
_entity_poly.type
_entity_poly.pdbx_seq_one_letter_code
_entity_poly.pdbx_strand_id
1 'polypeptide(L)'
;MQPKVKSSATTVSFYCAVRLKLLPSILHFYDFLHTHKHSTTTPSSPFTKQAFASLLESCSSESYQLKQIHALILTTGLSIKNSLITQLLTSLTLLGDMTYARLLFDEMHKPRSFLWNTLIKEYVKNDLSIEATSVYQKMHRLGVRPDTFTYPFVLKACAQVDDLWTGQEVHAHVVKFGLHCNAIVRTELMMMYAKVGELGSADYLFETMSNRDLVAWNALIAVYVQTGNAGKALGMFHGMVLAGIKPDSVTVVSALSACADLGCLEIGKQIDQFVMKEILDSNLFVNNARLHMYVKCGNIEAARCLFDKMPQRNVISWSTMIRGYAMNGESDKSLHLFSVMQNMGVQPNQVTYLGILSACGHAGLVREGQSYFEEMVKSNDCNVQPRLEHYACMVDLLGRSGHLEEAFDFIKRMPIEPDAGVWGALLGACTIHKNIELSQNVADILFNLAPEIASYHVLLSNIYAAAGRWGDVEKVRQKMRKKGVKKVVAYSSVEASGEVHVFHGGDRSHPLSSNIYEALAELIKQITSIGYMPNTTEVLHDVQMEEKEATLSTHSEKLAVAFGLINVRPQSPIRVIKNLRICNDCHTFMKFSSKVTNREIIMRDKNRFHHFKDGYCSCKDFW
;
A
#
# COMPACT_ATOMS: atom_id res chain seq x y z
N MET A 1 43.05 6.22 -45.28
CA MET A 1 42.78 4.81 -44.92
C MET A 1 41.47 4.75 -44.13
N GLN A 2 40.43 4.16 -44.71
CA GLN A 2 39.15 3.94 -44.04
C GLN A 2 39.29 2.93 -42.89
N PRO A 3 38.62 3.11 -41.74
CA PRO A 3 38.54 2.05 -40.74
C PRO A 3 37.50 1.02 -41.19
N LYS A 4 37.96 -0.21 -41.39
CA LYS A 4 37.11 -1.39 -41.62
C LYS A 4 36.22 -1.62 -40.39
N VAL A 5 34.91 -1.51 -40.57
CA VAL A 5 33.91 -2.03 -39.63
C VAL A 5 34.02 -3.56 -39.65
N LYS A 6 34.52 -4.16 -38.57
CA LYS A 6 34.43 -5.61 -38.37
C LYS A 6 32.97 -5.94 -38.02
N SER A 7 32.27 -6.61 -38.92
CA SER A 7 31.00 -7.26 -38.59
C SER A 7 31.29 -8.42 -37.63
N SER A 8 30.63 -8.45 -36.49
CA SER A 8 30.64 -9.61 -35.60
C SER A 8 29.79 -10.72 -36.25
N ALA A 9 30.31 -11.95 -36.25
CA ALA A 9 29.70 -13.14 -36.84
C ALA A 9 28.28 -13.46 -36.29
N THR A 10 27.89 -12.85 -35.16
CA THR A 10 26.55 -12.89 -34.58
C THR A 10 25.48 -12.26 -35.49
N THR A 11 25.85 -11.28 -36.32
CA THR A 11 24.90 -10.59 -37.20
C THR A 11 24.42 -11.50 -38.33
N VAL A 12 25.30 -12.34 -38.88
CA VAL A 12 25.00 -13.25 -40.02
C VAL A 12 24.10 -14.41 -39.62
N SER A 13 24.23 -14.92 -38.39
CA SER A 13 23.34 -15.97 -37.85
C SER A 13 21.90 -15.47 -37.68
N PHE A 14 21.71 -14.21 -37.28
CA PHE A 14 20.40 -13.58 -37.17
C PHE A 14 19.75 -13.37 -38.56
N TYR A 15 20.54 -13.04 -39.58
CA TYR A 15 20.05 -12.83 -40.96
C TYR A 15 19.45 -14.08 -41.62
N CYS A 16 19.98 -15.28 -41.36
CA CYS A 16 19.37 -16.52 -41.87
C CYS A 16 18.11 -16.94 -41.12
N ALA A 17 18.02 -16.66 -39.81
CA ALA A 17 16.86 -17.02 -39.00
C ALA A 17 15.62 -16.15 -39.29
N VAL A 18 15.82 -14.85 -39.59
CA VAL A 18 14.71 -13.93 -39.94
C VAL A 18 14.02 -14.34 -41.23
N ARG A 19 14.74 -14.91 -42.21
CA ARG A 19 14.20 -15.30 -43.53
C ARG A 19 13.19 -16.45 -43.48
N LEU A 20 13.25 -17.31 -42.45
CA LEU A 20 12.45 -18.54 -42.33
C LEU A 20 11.15 -18.37 -41.51
N LYS A 21 10.87 -17.18 -40.96
CA LYS A 21 9.72 -16.95 -40.06
C LYS A 21 8.98 -15.62 -40.27
N LEU A 22 9.08 -14.98 -41.44
CA LEU A 22 8.31 -13.77 -41.75
C LEU A 22 6.82 -14.13 -41.90
N LEU A 23 5.93 -13.25 -41.44
CA LEU A 23 4.48 -13.41 -41.65
C LEU A 23 4.12 -13.24 -43.14
N PRO A 24 3.05 -13.87 -43.66
CA PRO A 24 2.65 -13.79 -45.06
C PRO A 24 2.49 -12.35 -45.58
N SER A 25 1.99 -11.42 -44.75
CA SER A 25 1.86 -10.00 -45.08
C SER A 25 3.21 -9.28 -45.27
N ILE A 26 4.21 -9.67 -44.49
CA ILE A 26 5.58 -9.13 -44.56
C ILE A 26 6.35 -9.81 -45.70
N LEU A 27 6.10 -11.10 -45.95
CA LEU A 27 6.57 -11.82 -47.14
C LEU A 27 5.99 -11.23 -48.42
N HIS A 28 4.70 -10.90 -48.47
CA HIS A 28 4.07 -10.26 -49.63
C HIS A 28 4.68 -8.88 -49.90
N PHE A 29 4.94 -8.10 -48.85
CA PHE A 29 5.67 -6.84 -48.97
C PHE A 29 7.13 -7.06 -49.43
N TYR A 30 7.83 -8.07 -48.90
CA TYR A 30 9.21 -8.42 -49.28
C TYR A 30 9.34 -9.00 -50.70
N ASP A 31 8.38 -9.78 -51.16
CA ASP A 31 8.33 -10.36 -52.51
C ASP A 31 7.93 -9.31 -53.54
N PHE A 32 7.02 -8.39 -53.18
CA PHE A 32 6.76 -7.17 -53.95
C PHE A 32 8.02 -6.28 -54.07
N LEU A 33 8.87 -6.24 -53.03
CA LEU A 33 10.14 -5.53 -53.03
C LEU A 33 11.23 -6.17 -53.91
N HIS A 34 11.23 -7.51 -54.06
CA HIS A 34 12.27 -8.23 -54.81
C HIS A 34 11.97 -8.41 -56.30
N THR A 35 10.70 -8.43 -56.70
CA THR A 35 10.27 -8.56 -58.11
C THR A 35 10.57 -7.32 -58.96
N HIS A 36 10.71 -6.14 -58.35
CA HIS A 36 11.03 -4.88 -59.07
C HIS A 36 12.53 -4.53 -59.18
N LYS A 37 13.46 -5.39 -58.73
CA LYS A 37 14.90 -5.18 -58.96
C LYS A 37 15.37 -5.51 -60.38
N HIS A 38 14.53 -6.15 -61.20
CA HIS A 38 14.90 -6.62 -62.55
C HIS A 38 14.20 -5.90 -63.71
N SER A 39 13.44 -4.83 -63.47
CA SER A 39 12.81 -4.04 -64.55
C SER A 39 13.58 -2.75 -64.81
N THR A 40 14.33 -2.71 -65.91
CA THR A 40 14.93 -1.51 -66.51
C THR A 40 13.86 -0.60 -67.10
N THR A 41 13.07 0.06 -66.26
CA THR A 41 12.26 1.24 -66.59
C THR A 41 11.93 1.92 -65.27
N THR A 42 12.27 3.19 -65.12
CA THR A 42 12.16 3.99 -63.89
C THR A 42 10.81 3.80 -63.17
N PRO A 43 10.77 3.13 -62.00
CA PRO A 43 9.62 3.17 -61.12
C PRO A 43 9.94 4.11 -59.94
N SER A 44 8.98 4.94 -59.55
CA SER A 44 9.06 5.67 -58.28
C SER A 44 9.33 4.67 -57.14
N SER A 45 10.49 4.81 -56.50
CA SER A 45 10.97 4.00 -55.37
C SER A 45 9.84 3.49 -54.45
N PRO A 46 9.61 2.16 -54.32
CA PRO A 46 8.66 1.60 -53.34
C PRO A 46 9.11 1.81 -51.89
N PHE A 47 10.35 2.31 -51.70
CA PHE A 47 10.94 2.67 -50.42
C PHE A 47 10.47 4.05 -49.95
N THR A 48 9.19 4.17 -49.60
CA THR A 48 8.67 5.41 -49.01
C THR A 48 8.53 5.26 -47.49
N LYS A 49 8.91 6.33 -46.77
CA LYS A 49 8.74 6.45 -45.31
C LYS A 49 7.30 6.17 -44.87
N GLN A 50 6.33 6.49 -45.73
CA GLN A 50 4.91 6.35 -45.45
C GLN A 50 4.45 4.89 -45.43
N ALA A 51 5.01 4.02 -46.28
CA ALA A 51 4.71 2.59 -46.28
C ALA A 51 5.21 1.88 -45.00
N PHE A 52 6.39 2.23 -44.51
CA PHE A 52 6.90 1.69 -43.24
C PHE A 52 6.16 2.26 -42.03
N ALA A 53 5.75 3.53 -42.07
CA ALA A 53 4.93 4.13 -41.02
C ALA A 53 3.54 3.44 -40.93
N SER A 54 2.88 3.19 -42.06
CA SER A 54 1.62 2.45 -42.08
C SER A 54 1.79 1.00 -41.62
N LEU A 55 2.93 0.37 -41.92
CA LEU A 55 3.22 -0.99 -41.47
C LEU A 55 3.40 -1.04 -39.94
N LEU A 56 4.12 -0.07 -39.37
CA LEU A 56 4.27 0.10 -37.91
C LEU A 56 2.94 0.37 -37.19
N GLU A 57 2.03 1.10 -37.82
CA GLU A 57 0.66 1.31 -37.31
C GLU A 57 -0.20 0.03 -37.40
N SER A 58 0.01 -0.80 -38.43
CA SER A 58 -0.76 -2.05 -38.63
C SER A 58 -0.26 -3.26 -37.81
N CYS A 59 1.03 -3.28 -37.44
CA CYS A 59 1.70 -4.40 -36.77
C CYS A 59 1.91 -4.17 -35.26
N SER A 60 1.10 -3.32 -34.63
CA SER A 60 1.29 -2.84 -33.26
C SER A 60 0.79 -3.78 -32.17
N SER A 61 0.52 -5.06 -32.46
CA SER A 61 -0.07 -6.00 -31.49
C SER A 61 0.94 -6.93 -30.81
N GLU A 62 2.10 -7.21 -31.43
CA GLU A 62 3.10 -8.13 -30.88
C GLU A 62 4.55 -7.68 -31.12
N SER A 63 5.40 -7.78 -30.09
CA SER A 63 6.81 -7.35 -30.15
C SER A 63 7.62 -8.06 -31.26
N TYR A 64 7.34 -9.33 -31.53
CA TYR A 64 8.06 -10.09 -32.56
C TYR A 64 7.90 -9.47 -33.96
N GLN A 65 6.72 -8.92 -34.28
CA GLN A 65 6.46 -8.26 -35.56
C GLN A 65 7.31 -6.99 -35.70
N LEU A 66 7.45 -6.21 -34.62
CA LEU A 66 8.30 -5.02 -34.60
C LEU A 66 9.79 -5.36 -34.79
N LYS A 67 10.28 -6.50 -34.26
CA LYS A 67 11.65 -6.99 -34.49
C LYS A 67 11.89 -7.34 -35.96
N GLN A 68 10.90 -7.90 -36.64
CA GLN A 68 10.97 -8.19 -38.08
C GLN A 68 11.01 -6.91 -38.91
N ILE A 69 10.17 -5.93 -38.55
CA ILE A 69 10.17 -4.60 -39.18
C ILE A 69 11.51 -3.90 -38.98
N HIS A 70 12.12 -4.00 -37.79
CA HIS A 70 13.46 -3.47 -37.56
C HIS A 70 14.51 -4.12 -38.49
N ALA A 71 14.49 -5.45 -38.62
CA ALA A 71 15.39 -6.16 -39.52
C ALA A 71 15.22 -5.72 -40.99
N LEU A 72 13.98 -5.46 -41.44
CA LEU A 72 13.68 -4.93 -42.76
C LEU A 72 14.19 -3.50 -42.97
N ILE A 73 14.07 -2.64 -41.95
CA ILE A 73 14.61 -1.27 -41.99
C ILE A 73 16.14 -1.30 -42.13
N LEU A 74 16.82 -2.25 -41.50
CA LEU A 74 18.27 -2.43 -41.61
C LEU A 74 18.69 -2.94 -43.00
N THR A 75 18.02 -3.95 -43.54
CA THR A 75 18.37 -4.55 -44.85
C THR A 75 18.08 -3.64 -46.03
N THR A 76 17.14 -2.71 -45.89
CA THR A 76 16.76 -1.74 -46.94
C THR A 76 17.61 -0.46 -46.92
N GLY A 77 18.50 -0.28 -45.93
CA GLY A 77 19.35 0.92 -45.81
C GLY A 77 18.59 2.21 -45.45
N LEU A 78 17.31 2.11 -45.09
CA LEU A 78 16.47 3.22 -44.62
C LEU A 78 16.83 3.66 -43.18
N SER A 79 17.67 2.90 -42.49
CA SER A 79 18.15 3.14 -41.11
C SER A 79 18.86 4.48 -40.91
N ILE A 80 19.29 5.14 -41.99
CA ILE A 80 19.98 6.44 -41.95
C ILE A 80 19.05 7.58 -41.47
N LYS A 81 17.72 7.37 -41.44
CA LYS A 81 16.75 8.42 -41.05
C LYS A 81 16.05 8.11 -39.71
N ASN A 82 16.44 8.85 -38.67
CA ASN A 82 16.00 8.72 -37.27
C ASN A 82 14.47 8.62 -37.03
N SER A 83 13.61 9.07 -37.95
CA SER A 83 12.15 9.10 -37.71
C SER A 83 11.48 7.72 -37.66
N LEU A 84 11.91 6.75 -38.47
CA LEU A 84 11.31 5.40 -38.46
C LEU A 84 11.75 4.61 -37.22
N ILE A 85 13.02 4.76 -36.84
CA ILE A 85 13.57 4.18 -35.60
C ILE A 85 12.87 4.80 -34.36
N THR A 86 12.55 6.10 -34.40
CA THR A 86 11.78 6.77 -33.33
C THR A 86 10.37 6.17 -33.18
N GLN A 87 9.67 5.92 -34.29
CA GLN A 87 8.35 5.30 -34.28
C GLN A 87 8.41 3.86 -33.78
N LEU A 88 9.36 3.07 -34.29
CA LEU A 88 9.60 1.71 -33.85
C LEU A 88 9.90 1.63 -32.34
N LEU A 89 10.77 2.51 -31.83
CA LEU A 89 11.09 2.59 -30.40
C LEU A 89 9.84 2.91 -29.57
N THR A 90 9.03 3.87 -30.01
CA THR A 90 7.78 4.23 -29.33
C THR A 90 6.82 3.04 -29.29
N SER A 91 6.64 2.33 -30.40
CA SER A 91 5.79 1.14 -30.48
C SER A 91 6.29 -0.01 -29.59
N LEU A 92 7.62 -0.23 -29.53
CA LEU A 92 8.22 -1.25 -28.65
C LEU A 92 8.00 -0.92 -27.17
N THR A 93 8.16 0.35 -26.80
CA THR A 93 7.92 0.78 -25.41
C THR A 93 6.45 0.67 -25.02
N LEU A 94 5.52 0.98 -25.94
CA LEU A 94 4.08 0.83 -25.70
C LEU A 94 3.67 -0.64 -25.50
N LEU A 95 4.36 -1.58 -26.15
CA LEU A 95 4.17 -3.02 -25.99
C LEU A 95 4.94 -3.62 -24.79
N GLY A 96 5.71 -2.82 -24.06
CA GLY A 96 6.45 -3.27 -22.88
C GLY A 96 7.72 -4.09 -23.16
N ASP A 97 8.19 -4.21 -24.42
CA ASP A 97 9.47 -4.87 -24.72
C ASP A 97 10.64 -3.89 -24.47
N MET A 98 10.87 -3.60 -23.19
CA MET A 98 11.88 -2.64 -22.74
C MET A 98 13.30 -3.09 -23.04
N THR A 99 13.56 -4.39 -23.08
CA THR A 99 14.88 -4.96 -23.41
C THR A 99 15.27 -4.66 -24.84
N TYR A 100 14.37 -4.91 -25.80
CA TYR A 100 14.66 -4.62 -27.20
C TYR A 100 14.64 -3.13 -27.50
N ALA A 101 13.72 -2.38 -26.88
CA ALA A 101 13.71 -0.92 -26.95
C ALA A 101 15.04 -0.30 -26.50
N ARG A 102 15.65 -0.82 -25.42
CA ARG A 102 16.97 -0.38 -24.94
C ARG A 102 18.07 -0.63 -25.95
N LEU A 103 18.13 -1.83 -26.52
CA LEU A 103 19.11 -2.20 -27.53
C LEU A 103 19.00 -1.29 -28.76
N LEU A 104 17.79 -1.07 -29.25
CA LEU A 104 17.53 -0.16 -30.38
C LEU A 104 17.98 1.26 -30.06
N PHE A 105 17.71 1.74 -28.84
CA PHE A 105 18.09 3.08 -28.40
C PHE A 105 19.62 3.26 -28.32
N ASP A 106 20.35 2.25 -27.86
CA ASP A 106 21.80 2.30 -27.71
C ASP A 106 22.56 2.33 -29.05
N GLU A 107 21.97 1.78 -30.10
CA GLU A 107 22.48 1.87 -31.48
C GLU A 107 22.26 3.26 -32.11
N MET A 108 21.43 4.13 -31.51
CA MET A 108 21.14 5.45 -32.08
C MET A 108 22.31 6.43 -31.86
N HIS A 109 22.81 7.02 -32.95
CA HIS A 109 23.78 8.09 -32.86
C HIS A 109 23.10 9.45 -32.57
N LYS A 110 23.35 10.02 -31.38
CA LYS A 110 22.78 11.29 -30.88
C LYS A 110 21.23 11.33 -30.84
N PRO A 111 20.59 10.50 -29.99
CA PRO A 111 19.14 10.52 -29.82
C PRO A 111 18.64 11.86 -29.27
N ARG A 112 17.49 12.34 -29.78
CA ARG A 112 16.83 13.59 -29.34
C ARG A 112 16.29 13.47 -27.91
N SER A 113 16.20 14.58 -27.17
CA SER A 113 15.68 14.61 -25.77
C SER A 113 14.32 13.91 -25.63
N PHE A 114 13.42 14.05 -26.62
CA PHE A 114 12.14 13.34 -26.65
C PHE A 114 12.27 11.82 -26.47
N LEU A 115 13.24 11.18 -27.13
CA LEU A 115 13.40 9.72 -27.04
C LEU A 115 13.94 9.26 -25.68
N TRP A 116 14.80 10.08 -25.06
CA TRP A 116 15.21 9.86 -23.67
C TRP A 116 13.99 9.92 -22.75
N ASN A 117 13.15 10.95 -22.90
CA ASN A 117 11.94 11.13 -22.09
C ASN A 117 10.96 9.97 -22.26
N THR A 118 10.73 9.50 -23.49
CA THR A 118 9.89 8.32 -23.76
C THR A 118 10.43 7.09 -23.06
N LEU A 119 11.74 6.83 -23.16
CA LEU A 119 12.35 5.66 -22.55
C LEU A 119 12.29 5.70 -21.01
N ILE A 120 12.63 6.85 -20.40
CA ILE A 120 12.55 7.05 -18.94
C ILE A 120 11.10 6.89 -18.46
N LYS A 121 10.14 7.52 -19.15
CA LYS A 121 8.71 7.42 -18.82
C LYS A 121 8.23 5.97 -18.82
N GLU A 122 8.59 5.21 -19.84
CA GLU A 122 8.12 3.84 -20.00
C GLU A 122 8.80 2.88 -19.03
N TYR A 123 10.08 3.10 -18.68
CA TYR A 123 10.71 2.37 -17.57
C TYR A 123 9.98 2.59 -16.24
N VAL A 124 9.66 3.83 -15.90
CA VAL A 124 8.89 4.18 -14.69
C VAL A 124 7.50 3.56 -14.68
N LYS A 125 6.84 3.50 -15.85
CA LYS A 125 5.50 2.90 -15.99
C LYS A 125 5.51 1.38 -15.80
N ASN A 126 6.62 0.71 -16.11
CA ASN A 126 6.80 -0.73 -15.93
C ASN A 126 7.53 -1.08 -14.62
N ASP A 127 7.54 -0.16 -13.64
CA ASP A 127 8.19 -0.31 -12.32
C ASP A 127 9.71 -0.60 -12.35
N LEU A 128 10.36 -0.31 -13.49
CA LEU A 128 11.81 -0.43 -13.71
C LEU A 128 12.52 0.90 -13.38
N SER A 129 12.39 1.32 -12.12
CA SER A 129 12.80 2.65 -11.67
C SER A 129 14.32 2.84 -11.64
N ILE A 130 15.06 1.76 -11.39
CA ILE A 130 16.55 1.76 -11.38
C ILE A 130 17.08 1.96 -12.81
N GLU A 131 16.45 1.33 -13.79
CA GLU A 131 16.77 1.50 -15.20
C GLU A 131 16.47 2.92 -15.66
N ALA A 132 15.34 3.49 -15.22
CA ALA A 132 14.98 4.87 -15.52
C ALA A 132 16.03 5.88 -15.01
N THR A 133 16.51 5.73 -13.77
CA THR A 133 17.57 6.60 -13.22
C THR A 133 18.90 6.39 -13.95
N SER A 134 19.24 5.14 -14.31
CA SER A 134 20.43 4.82 -15.11
C SER A 134 20.39 5.47 -16.50
N VAL A 135 19.24 5.44 -17.18
CA VAL A 135 19.03 6.12 -18.48
C VAL A 135 19.24 7.62 -18.33
N TYR A 136 18.70 8.24 -17.28
CA TYR A 136 18.88 9.66 -17.00
C TYR A 136 20.34 10.02 -16.75
N GLN A 137 21.07 9.22 -15.95
CA GLN A 137 22.50 9.43 -15.74
C GLN A 137 23.28 9.37 -17.06
N LYS A 138 22.94 8.43 -17.96
CA LYS A 138 23.56 8.36 -19.30
C LYS A 138 23.22 9.59 -20.15
N MET A 139 21.97 10.05 -20.14
CA MET A 139 21.55 11.30 -20.82
C MET A 139 22.40 12.48 -20.37
N HIS A 140 22.60 12.62 -19.06
CA HIS A 140 23.39 13.68 -18.46
C HIS A 140 24.88 13.59 -18.82
N ARG A 141 25.49 12.39 -18.72
CA ARG A 141 26.91 12.15 -19.10
C ARG A 141 27.20 12.47 -20.56
N LEU A 142 26.23 12.27 -21.45
CA LEU A 142 26.33 12.60 -22.87
C LEU A 142 26.06 14.09 -23.17
N GLY A 143 25.83 14.92 -22.15
CA GLY A 143 25.58 16.35 -22.30
C GLY A 143 24.21 16.68 -22.92
N VAL A 144 23.29 15.73 -22.96
CA VAL A 144 21.93 15.98 -23.47
C VAL A 144 21.15 16.70 -22.36
N ARG A 145 20.71 17.93 -22.65
CA ARG A 145 20.01 18.77 -21.66
C ARG A 145 18.64 18.17 -21.31
N PRO A 146 18.38 17.85 -20.03
CA PRO A 146 17.04 17.49 -19.56
C PRO A 146 16.07 18.67 -19.66
N ASP A 147 14.79 18.37 -19.88
CA ASP A 147 13.73 19.37 -20.02
C ASP A 147 12.58 19.14 -19.02
N THR A 148 11.54 19.96 -19.11
CA THR A 148 10.35 19.89 -18.24
C THR A 148 9.59 18.56 -18.35
N PHE A 149 9.81 17.77 -19.41
CA PHE A 149 9.22 16.45 -19.60
C PHE A 149 10.15 15.32 -19.13
N THR A 150 11.43 15.59 -18.89
CA THR A 150 12.37 14.62 -18.31
C THR A 150 12.13 14.47 -16.80
N TYR A 151 12.17 15.59 -16.07
CA TYR A 151 12.22 15.58 -14.61
C TYR A 151 11.04 14.90 -13.91
N PRO A 152 9.78 15.05 -14.33
CA PRO A 152 8.65 14.36 -13.70
C PRO A 152 8.86 12.85 -13.56
N PHE A 153 9.33 12.19 -14.63
CA PHE A 153 9.54 10.75 -14.61
C PHE A 153 10.79 10.35 -13.82
N VAL A 154 11.88 11.12 -13.92
CA VAL A 154 13.09 10.86 -13.14
C VAL A 154 12.84 11.00 -11.65
N LEU A 155 12.12 12.04 -11.23
CA LEU A 155 11.77 12.26 -9.82
C LEU A 155 10.84 11.17 -9.30
N LYS A 156 9.86 10.75 -10.12
CA LYS A 156 9.02 9.59 -9.80
C LYS A 156 9.84 8.30 -9.63
N ALA A 157 10.84 8.08 -10.49
CA ALA A 157 11.76 6.96 -10.36
C ALA A 157 12.57 7.03 -9.05
N CYS A 158 13.10 8.21 -8.70
CA CYS A 158 13.82 8.43 -7.43
C CYS A 158 12.92 8.13 -6.23
N ALA A 159 11.67 8.56 -6.29
CA ALA A 159 10.68 8.29 -5.25
C ALA A 159 10.31 6.80 -5.11
N GLN A 160 10.40 6.02 -6.20
CA GLN A 160 10.15 4.57 -6.20
C GLN A 160 11.37 3.76 -5.73
N VAL A 161 12.59 4.27 -5.96
CA VAL A 161 13.84 3.64 -5.50
C VAL A 161 14.10 3.92 -4.01
N ASP A 162 13.40 4.90 -3.43
CA ASP A 162 13.57 5.34 -2.04
C ASP A 162 15.00 5.81 -1.72
N ASP A 163 15.64 6.46 -2.70
CA ASP A 163 17.00 7.00 -2.56
C ASP A 163 16.97 8.55 -2.52
N LEU A 164 17.11 9.08 -1.31
CA LEU A 164 17.16 10.51 -1.06
C LEU A 164 18.33 11.20 -1.78
N TRP A 165 19.48 10.54 -1.87
CA TRP A 165 20.67 11.15 -2.44
C TRP A 165 20.50 11.42 -3.93
N THR A 166 20.08 10.40 -4.69
CA THR A 166 19.77 10.56 -6.13
C THR A 166 18.67 11.62 -6.34
N GLY A 167 17.64 11.65 -5.49
CA GLY A 167 16.60 12.68 -5.53
C GLY A 167 17.15 14.11 -5.37
N GLN A 168 18.08 14.31 -4.42
CA GLN A 168 18.73 15.61 -4.18
C GLN A 168 19.64 16.02 -5.34
N GLU A 169 20.38 15.09 -5.96
CA GLU A 169 21.18 15.36 -7.15
C GLU A 169 20.31 15.84 -8.32
N VAL A 170 19.18 15.15 -8.55
CA VAL A 170 18.21 15.52 -9.59
C VAL A 170 17.60 16.90 -9.29
N HIS A 171 17.28 17.20 -8.03
CA HIS A 171 16.80 18.52 -7.63
C HIS A 171 17.85 19.61 -7.89
N ALA A 172 19.12 19.37 -7.56
CA ALA A 172 20.21 20.32 -7.86
C ALA A 172 20.30 20.59 -9.37
N HIS A 173 20.10 19.57 -10.22
CA HIS A 173 20.01 19.75 -11.67
C HIS A 173 18.79 20.60 -12.07
N VAL A 174 17.60 20.37 -11.50
CA VAL A 174 16.41 21.20 -11.75
C VAL A 174 16.71 22.68 -11.49
N VAL A 175 17.35 22.99 -10.36
CA VAL A 175 17.74 24.36 -10.01
C VAL A 175 18.77 24.90 -11.02
N LYS A 176 19.83 24.14 -11.31
CA LYS A 176 20.90 24.51 -12.26
C LYS A 176 20.37 24.85 -13.66
N PHE A 177 19.34 24.14 -14.13
CA PHE A 177 18.74 24.39 -15.44
C PHE A 177 17.59 25.40 -15.44
N GLY A 178 17.28 26.01 -14.30
CA GLY A 178 16.26 27.06 -14.16
C GLY A 178 14.82 26.54 -14.19
N LEU A 179 14.58 25.26 -13.86
CA LEU A 179 13.26 24.63 -13.94
C LEU A 179 12.53 24.54 -12.59
N HIS A 180 13.11 25.08 -11.52
CA HIS A 180 12.57 25.01 -10.15
C HIS A 180 11.24 25.79 -9.94
N CYS A 181 10.92 26.73 -10.83
CA CYS A 181 9.64 27.45 -10.83
C CYS A 181 8.58 26.81 -11.74
N ASN A 182 8.92 25.76 -12.50
CA ASN A 182 7.93 25.08 -13.32
C ASN A 182 6.96 24.28 -12.43
N ALA A 183 5.66 24.55 -12.55
CA ALA A 183 4.64 23.95 -11.68
C ALA A 183 4.68 22.40 -11.69
N ILE A 184 4.82 21.77 -12.86
CA ILE A 184 4.84 20.31 -13.00
C ILE A 184 6.08 19.74 -12.31
N VAL A 185 7.27 20.27 -12.63
CA VAL A 185 8.53 19.79 -12.03
C VAL A 185 8.53 20.00 -10.51
N ARG A 186 7.96 21.12 -10.04
CA ARG A 186 7.90 21.45 -8.63
C ARG A 186 6.95 20.54 -7.85
N THR A 187 5.76 20.26 -8.38
CA THR A 187 4.83 19.30 -7.78
C THR A 187 5.47 17.91 -7.70
N GLU A 188 6.20 17.48 -8.72
CA GLU A 188 6.91 16.19 -8.69
C GLU A 188 8.09 16.17 -7.71
N LEU A 189 8.81 17.28 -7.54
CA LEU A 189 9.84 17.40 -6.49
C LEU A 189 9.25 17.25 -5.10
N MET A 190 8.13 17.93 -4.84
CA MET A 190 7.40 17.79 -3.57
C MET A 190 6.97 16.35 -3.31
N MET A 191 6.36 15.70 -4.32
CA MET A 191 5.94 14.30 -4.21
C MET A 191 7.12 13.35 -3.96
N MET A 192 8.27 13.60 -4.60
CA MET A 192 9.49 12.81 -4.39
C MET A 192 9.97 12.94 -2.94
N TYR A 193 10.16 14.16 -2.43
CA TYR A 193 10.59 14.36 -1.04
C TYR A 193 9.62 13.78 -0.03
N ALA A 194 8.31 13.98 -0.26
CA ALA A 194 7.29 13.45 0.64
C ALA A 194 7.28 11.92 0.67
N LYS A 195 7.50 11.25 -0.47
CA LYS A 195 7.57 9.78 -0.56
C LYS A 195 8.79 9.19 0.13
N VAL A 196 9.95 9.84 0.02
CA VAL A 196 11.21 9.43 0.67
C VAL A 196 11.24 9.80 2.17
N GLY A 197 10.18 10.43 2.68
CA GLY A 197 10.03 10.76 4.10
C GLY A 197 10.64 12.10 4.53
N GLU A 198 11.21 12.86 3.61
CA GLU A 198 11.75 14.22 3.85
C GLU A 198 10.65 15.28 3.79
N LEU A 199 9.70 15.17 4.74
CA LEU A 199 8.48 15.98 4.74
C LEU A 199 8.77 17.49 4.84
N GLY A 200 9.82 17.89 5.56
CA GLY A 200 10.19 19.31 5.68
C GLY A 200 10.58 19.95 4.36
N SER A 201 11.26 19.19 3.48
CA SER A 201 11.62 19.66 2.13
C SER A 201 10.37 19.77 1.24
N ALA A 202 9.44 18.82 1.36
CA ALA A 202 8.17 18.86 0.64
C ALA A 202 7.31 20.06 1.07
N ASP A 203 7.17 20.28 2.38
CA ASP A 203 6.45 21.41 2.97
C ASP A 203 7.07 22.75 2.51
N TYR A 204 8.39 22.89 2.57
CA TYR A 204 9.09 24.09 2.10
C TYR A 204 8.83 24.39 0.62
N LEU A 205 8.94 23.38 -0.25
CA LEU A 205 8.71 23.55 -1.69
C LEU A 205 7.29 24.00 -2.01
N PHE A 206 6.31 23.50 -1.24
CA PHE A 206 4.89 23.87 -1.34
C PHE A 206 4.63 25.29 -0.85
N GLU A 207 5.14 25.63 0.33
CA GLU A 207 4.95 26.94 0.94
C GLU A 207 5.52 28.06 0.07
N THR A 208 6.63 27.80 -0.60
CA THR A 208 7.31 28.75 -1.48
C THR A 208 6.79 28.75 -2.93
N MET A 209 5.70 28.04 -3.24
CA MET A 209 5.03 28.13 -4.55
C MET A 209 4.34 29.48 -4.72
N SER A 210 4.54 30.11 -5.89
CA SER A 210 3.87 31.38 -6.25
C SER A 210 2.38 31.21 -6.54
N ASN A 211 1.99 30.06 -7.09
CA ASN A 211 0.59 29.69 -7.33
C ASN A 211 0.36 28.24 -6.90
N ARG A 212 -0.43 28.05 -5.83
CA ARG A 212 -0.78 26.73 -5.31
C ARG A 212 -2.10 26.30 -5.96
N ASP A 213 -1.99 25.70 -7.14
CA ASP A 213 -3.15 25.20 -7.86
C ASP A 213 -3.74 23.92 -7.23
N LEU A 214 -4.95 23.56 -7.65
CA LEU A 214 -5.68 22.38 -7.17
C LEU A 214 -4.84 21.09 -7.31
N VAL A 215 -4.00 21.00 -8.34
CA VAL A 215 -3.16 19.82 -8.61
C VAL A 215 -2.09 19.67 -7.52
N ALA A 216 -1.43 20.76 -7.12
CA ALA A 216 -0.42 20.73 -6.05
C ALA A 216 -1.03 20.32 -4.70
N TRP A 217 -2.21 20.85 -4.35
CA TRP A 217 -2.93 20.45 -3.12
C TRP A 217 -3.30 18.97 -3.15
N ASN A 218 -3.94 18.51 -4.23
CA ASN A 218 -4.37 17.12 -4.37
C ASN A 218 -3.18 16.15 -4.32
N ALA A 219 -2.08 16.48 -5.00
CA ALA A 219 -0.87 15.67 -5.00
C ALA A 219 -0.30 15.51 -3.59
N LEU A 220 -0.17 16.60 -2.84
CA LEU A 220 0.43 16.56 -1.50
C LEU A 220 -0.48 15.86 -0.48
N ILE A 221 -1.79 16.10 -0.51
CA ILE A 221 -2.76 15.40 0.34
C ILE A 221 -2.71 13.89 0.04
N ALA A 222 -2.74 13.49 -1.24
CA ALA A 222 -2.71 12.08 -1.62
C ALA A 222 -1.41 11.39 -1.20
N VAL A 223 -0.25 12.05 -1.39
CA VAL A 223 1.04 11.48 -0.99
C VAL A 223 1.14 11.36 0.53
N TYR A 224 0.65 12.33 1.31
CA TYR A 224 0.65 12.20 2.77
C TYR A 224 -0.23 11.06 3.27
N VAL A 225 -1.37 10.77 2.63
CA VAL A 225 -2.15 9.56 2.94
C VAL A 225 -1.35 8.30 2.60
N GLN A 226 -0.76 8.24 1.40
CA GLN A 226 0.00 7.07 0.94
C GLN A 226 1.21 6.75 1.81
N THR A 227 1.87 7.77 2.38
CA THR A 227 3.05 7.60 3.25
C THR A 227 2.70 7.44 4.73
N GLY A 228 1.41 7.29 5.08
CA GLY A 228 0.96 7.08 6.45
C GLY A 228 0.91 8.35 7.31
N ASN A 229 1.07 9.54 6.70
CA ASN A 229 1.01 10.85 7.35
C ASN A 229 -0.39 11.46 7.29
N ALA A 230 -1.42 10.68 7.65
CA ALA A 230 -2.83 11.06 7.55
C ALA A 230 -3.17 12.37 8.30
N GLY A 231 -2.52 12.65 9.44
CA GLY A 231 -2.71 13.90 10.17
C GLY A 231 -2.27 15.13 9.37
N LYS A 232 -1.11 15.06 8.69
CA LYS A 232 -0.67 16.11 7.78
C LYS A 232 -1.61 16.24 6.58
N ALA A 233 -2.09 15.12 6.03
CA ALA A 233 -3.05 15.16 4.92
C ALA A 233 -4.33 15.94 5.27
N LEU A 234 -4.88 15.74 6.48
CA LEU A 234 -6.03 16.51 6.95
C LEU A 234 -5.69 17.98 7.24
N GLY A 235 -4.50 18.26 7.77
CA GLY A 235 -4.01 19.63 7.92
C GLY A 235 -3.94 20.37 6.58
N MET A 236 -3.43 19.70 5.54
CA MET A 236 -3.39 20.24 4.17
C MET A 236 -4.79 20.42 3.58
N PHE A 237 -5.71 19.48 3.80
CA PHE A 237 -7.11 19.63 3.40
C PHE A 237 -7.76 20.86 4.07
N HIS A 238 -7.55 21.03 5.37
CA HIS A 238 -8.06 22.19 6.10
C HIS A 238 -7.45 23.49 5.57
N GLY A 239 -6.14 23.53 5.35
CA GLY A 239 -5.44 24.67 4.75
C GLY A 239 -5.95 25.04 3.35
N MET A 240 -6.28 24.03 2.53
CA MET A 240 -6.89 24.23 1.20
C MET A 240 -8.24 24.94 1.29
N VAL A 241 -9.09 24.50 2.23
CA VAL A 241 -10.41 25.10 2.47
C VAL A 241 -10.26 26.53 2.99
N LEU A 242 -9.34 26.78 3.92
CA LEU A 242 -9.05 28.13 4.43
C LEU A 242 -8.50 29.07 3.35
N ALA A 243 -7.75 28.54 2.39
CA ALA A 243 -7.25 29.28 1.23
C ALA A 243 -8.36 29.58 0.20
N GLY A 244 -9.61 29.17 0.44
CA GLY A 244 -10.74 29.38 -0.46
C GLY A 244 -10.72 28.50 -1.70
N ILE A 245 -9.87 27.47 -1.74
CA ILE A 245 -9.78 26.54 -2.86
C ILE A 245 -10.76 25.40 -2.61
N LYS A 246 -11.71 25.24 -3.52
CA LYS A 246 -12.79 24.25 -3.40
C LYS A 246 -12.24 22.82 -3.60
N PRO A 247 -12.42 21.91 -2.62
CA PRO A 247 -12.07 20.50 -2.77
C PRO A 247 -12.86 19.83 -3.90
N ASP A 248 -12.20 18.99 -4.68
CA ASP A 248 -12.83 18.16 -5.72
C ASP A 248 -13.00 16.70 -5.26
N SER A 249 -13.51 15.83 -6.14
CA SER A 249 -13.69 14.41 -5.82
C SER A 249 -12.38 13.72 -5.42
N VAL A 250 -11.24 14.10 -6.01
CA VAL A 250 -9.94 13.52 -5.68
C VAL A 250 -9.51 13.96 -4.29
N THR A 251 -9.62 15.26 -3.99
CA THR A 251 -9.31 15.81 -2.66
C THR A 251 -10.12 15.11 -1.57
N VAL A 252 -11.43 14.98 -1.79
CA VAL A 252 -12.37 14.41 -0.83
C VAL A 252 -12.07 12.93 -0.58
N VAL A 253 -11.79 12.15 -1.64
CA VAL A 253 -11.44 10.73 -1.49
C VAL A 253 -10.19 10.58 -0.63
N SER A 254 -9.16 11.39 -0.86
CA SER A 254 -7.94 11.35 -0.04
C SER A 254 -8.20 11.80 1.40
N ALA A 255 -8.98 12.86 1.63
CA ALA A 255 -9.29 13.34 2.97
C ALA A 255 -10.14 12.33 3.77
N LEU A 256 -11.13 11.69 3.15
CA LEU A 256 -11.91 10.61 3.75
C LEU A 256 -11.05 9.37 4.07
N SER A 257 -10.07 9.05 3.21
CA SER A 257 -9.10 7.99 3.49
C SER A 257 -8.23 8.32 4.71
N ALA A 258 -7.75 9.57 4.82
CA ALA A 258 -7.02 10.03 5.99
C ALA A 258 -7.86 9.91 7.27
N CYS A 259 -9.17 10.22 7.19
CA CYS A 259 -10.10 10.04 8.31
C CYS A 259 -10.25 8.57 8.68
N ALA A 260 -10.36 7.68 7.69
CA ALA A 260 -10.37 6.23 7.89
C ALA A 260 -9.10 5.76 8.61
N ASP A 261 -7.93 6.26 8.25
CA ASP A 261 -6.66 5.82 8.84
C ASP A 261 -6.49 6.28 10.29
N LEU A 262 -6.88 7.53 10.59
CA LEU A 262 -6.85 8.09 11.94
C LEU A 262 -8.05 7.69 12.81
N GLY A 263 -9.12 7.17 12.20
CA GLY A 263 -10.38 6.86 12.88
C GLY A 263 -11.14 8.10 13.37
N CYS A 264 -10.95 9.27 12.77
CA CYS A 264 -11.64 10.52 13.14
C CYS A 264 -13.02 10.64 12.44
N LEU A 265 -14.06 10.18 13.14
CA LEU A 265 -15.43 10.13 12.65
C LEU A 265 -16.07 11.52 12.58
N GLU A 266 -15.79 12.43 13.51
CA GLU A 266 -16.39 13.77 13.52
C GLU A 266 -15.90 14.58 12.31
N ILE A 267 -14.59 14.59 12.06
CA ILE A 267 -14.01 15.20 10.86
C ILE A 267 -14.54 14.52 9.59
N GLY A 268 -14.56 13.18 9.57
CA GLY A 268 -15.11 12.41 8.45
C GLY A 268 -16.57 12.77 8.13
N LYS A 269 -17.41 12.98 9.16
CA LYS A 269 -18.81 13.45 8.99
C LYS A 269 -18.91 14.86 8.47
N GLN A 270 -18.01 15.78 8.86
CA GLN A 270 -18.00 17.14 8.32
C GLN A 270 -17.67 17.12 6.81
N ILE A 271 -16.70 16.29 6.40
CA ILE A 271 -16.38 16.09 4.98
C ILE A 271 -17.55 15.43 4.24
N ASP A 272 -18.22 14.46 4.87
CA ASP A 272 -19.40 13.80 4.30
C ASP A 272 -20.57 14.79 4.07
N GLN A 273 -20.79 15.72 5.01
CA GLN A 273 -21.77 16.80 4.85
C GLN A 273 -21.41 17.72 3.68
N PHE A 274 -20.12 18.06 3.53
CA PHE A 274 -19.63 18.83 2.39
C PHE A 274 -19.90 18.10 1.07
N VAL A 275 -19.65 16.79 1.00
CA VAL A 275 -19.94 15.97 -0.18
C VAL A 275 -21.40 16.05 -0.59
N MET A 276 -22.32 15.94 0.36
CA MET A 276 -23.75 16.03 0.09
C MET A 276 -24.16 17.44 -0.37
N LYS A 277 -23.57 18.49 0.24
CA LYS A 277 -23.84 19.89 -0.13
C LYS A 277 -23.39 20.21 -1.55
N GLU A 278 -22.24 19.67 -1.97
CA GLU A 278 -21.65 19.91 -3.28
C GLU A 278 -22.05 18.86 -4.34
N ILE A 279 -22.96 17.95 -4.01
CA ILE A 279 -23.52 16.92 -4.93
C ILE A 279 -22.40 16.03 -5.52
N LEU A 280 -21.33 15.80 -4.75
CA LEU A 280 -20.22 14.91 -5.14
C LEU A 280 -20.57 13.43 -4.92
N ASP A 281 -21.70 13.15 -4.28
CA ASP A 281 -22.24 11.80 -4.03
C ASP A 281 -22.78 11.11 -5.29
N SER A 282 -22.89 11.84 -6.41
CA SER A 282 -23.09 11.24 -7.74
C SER A 282 -21.90 10.37 -8.17
N ASN A 283 -20.71 10.59 -7.62
CA ASN A 283 -19.49 9.88 -7.96
C ASN A 283 -19.33 8.60 -7.12
N LEU A 284 -19.30 7.44 -7.78
CA LEU A 284 -19.12 6.13 -7.13
C LEU A 284 -17.81 6.02 -6.33
N PHE A 285 -16.73 6.66 -6.78
CA PHE A 285 -15.46 6.67 -6.05
C PHE A 285 -15.58 7.42 -4.72
N VAL A 286 -16.32 8.54 -4.72
CA VAL A 286 -16.60 9.30 -3.49
C VAL A 286 -17.46 8.47 -2.54
N ASN A 287 -18.52 7.81 -3.03
CA ASN A 287 -19.35 6.92 -2.20
C ASN A 287 -18.57 5.75 -1.60
N ASN A 288 -17.67 5.13 -2.37
CA ASN A 288 -16.79 4.07 -1.84
C ASN A 288 -15.83 4.62 -0.77
N ALA A 289 -15.30 5.83 -0.93
CA ALA A 289 -14.44 6.46 0.08
C ALA A 289 -15.21 6.81 1.37
N ARG A 290 -16.44 7.33 1.24
CA ARG A 290 -17.36 7.59 2.37
C ARG A 290 -17.66 6.30 3.13
N LEU A 291 -17.97 5.23 2.39
CA LEU A 291 -18.24 3.91 2.93
C LEU A 291 -17.03 3.37 3.70
N HIS A 292 -15.84 3.44 3.10
CA HIS A 292 -14.58 3.04 3.73
C HIS A 292 -14.30 3.82 5.01
N MET A 293 -14.52 5.14 5.00
CA MET A 293 -14.39 6.02 6.18
C MET A 293 -15.30 5.55 7.32
N TYR A 294 -16.61 5.40 7.08
CA TYR A 294 -17.54 4.96 8.13
C TYR A 294 -17.17 3.59 8.72
N VAL A 295 -16.80 2.63 7.87
CA VAL A 295 -16.33 1.30 8.29
C VAL A 295 -15.09 1.40 9.18
N LYS A 296 -14.08 2.16 8.76
CA LYS A 296 -12.78 2.28 9.45
C LYS A 296 -12.80 3.19 10.68
N CYS A 297 -13.85 4.00 10.84
CA CYS A 297 -14.16 4.75 12.05
C CYS A 297 -15.09 3.99 13.03
N GLY A 298 -15.44 2.73 12.72
CA GLY A 298 -16.24 1.87 13.60
C GLY A 298 -17.72 2.26 13.68
N ASN A 299 -18.26 2.95 12.66
CA ASN A 299 -19.69 3.24 12.55
C ASN A 299 -20.28 2.42 11.40
N ILE A 300 -20.43 1.12 11.65
CA ILE A 300 -20.86 0.15 10.65
C ILE A 300 -22.32 0.35 10.24
N GLU A 301 -23.14 0.91 11.12
CA GLU A 301 -24.55 1.25 10.87
C GLU A 301 -24.68 2.36 9.84
N ALA A 302 -23.89 3.44 9.97
CA ALA A 302 -23.86 4.51 8.98
C ALA A 302 -23.34 4.00 7.63
N ALA A 303 -22.30 3.15 7.65
CA ALA A 303 -21.79 2.51 6.45
C ALA A 303 -22.87 1.66 5.75
N ARG A 304 -23.61 0.84 6.50
CA ARG A 304 -24.74 0.04 5.99
C ARG A 304 -25.81 0.92 5.38
N CYS A 305 -26.24 1.96 6.09
CA CYS A 305 -27.26 2.90 5.62
C CYS A 305 -26.85 3.59 4.31
N LEU A 306 -25.58 4.01 4.22
CA LEU A 306 -25.02 4.58 2.98
C LEU A 306 -25.03 3.54 1.86
N PHE A 307 -24.51 2.34 2.11
CA PHE A 307 -24.48 1.26 1.13
C PHE A 307 -25.90 0.98 0.59
N ASP A 308 -26.91 0.90 1.44
CA ASP A 308 -28.30 0.70 1.05
C ASP A 308 -28.84 1.80 0.12
N LYS A 309 -28.43 3.04 0.35
CA LYS A 309 -28.86 4.20 -0.44
C LYS A 309 -28.06 4.40 -1.73
N MET A 310 -26.92 3.73 -1.90
CA MET A 310 -26.11 3.86 -3.12
C MET A 310 -26.90 3.36 -4.35
N PRO A 311 -27.09 4.19 -5.38
CA PRO A 311 -27.85 3.81 -6.59
C PRO A 311 -27.11 2.78 -7.44
N GLN A 312 -25.77 2.85 -7.42
CA GLN A 312 -24.88 1.90 -8.07
C GLN A 312 -23.86 1.39 -7.06
N ARG A 313 -23.59 0.09 -7.11
CA ARG A 313 -22.61 -0.59 -6.26
C ARG A 313 -21.74 -1.47 -7.14
N ASN A 314 -20.43 -1.31 -7.05
CA ASN A 314 -19.48 -2.18 -7.72
C ASN A 314 -18.84 -3.13 -6.71
N VAL A 315 -17.97 -4.03 -7.20
CA VAL A 315 -17.24 -4.98 -6.36
C VAL A 315 -16.58 -4.30 -5.15
N ILE A 316 -16.03 -3.09 -5.32
CA ILE A 316 -15.38 -2.32 -4.24
C ILE A 316 -16.39 -1.98 -3.13
N SER A 317 -17.60 -1.52 -3.46
CA SER A 317 -18.65 -1.22 -2.47
C SER A 317 -18.98 -2.47 -1.65
N TRP A 318 -19.17 -3.62 -2.32
CA TRP A 318 -19.50 -4.90 -1.67
C TRP A 318 -18.35 -5.41 -0.80
N SER A 319 -17.12 -5.48 -1.33
CA SER A 319 -15.95 -5.94 -0.58
C SER A 319 -15.67 -5.06 0.64
N THR A 320 -15.91 -3.74 0.54
CA THR A 320 -15.72 -2.79 1.65
C THR A 320 -16.68 -3.11 2.79
N MET A 321 -17.96 -3.37 2.51
CA MET A 321 -18.93 -3.74 3.54
C MET A 321 -18.69 -5.13 4.12
N ILE A 322 -18.37 -6.12 3.28
CA ILE A 322 -18.05 -7.49 3.72
C ILE A 322 -16.87 -7.46 4.69
N ARG A 323 -15.76 -6.84 4.29
CA ARG A 323 -14.60 -6.65 5.17
C ARG A 323 -14.93 -5.80 6.39
N GLY A 324 -15.81 -4.80 6.24
CA GLY A 324 -16.26 -3.98 7.36
C GLY A 324 -16.97 -4.78 8.44
N TYR A 325 -17.88 -5.67 8.06
CA TYR A 325 -18.52 -6.58 9.01
C TYR A 325 -17.52 -7.54 9.66
N ALA A 326 -16.61 -8.13 8.88
CA ALA A 326 -15.55 -9.00 9.39
C ALA A 326 -14.67 -8.31 10.44
N MET A 327 -14.25 -7.06 10.18
CA MET A 327 -13.44 -6.26 11.10
C MET A 327 -14.23 -5.85 12.35
N ASN A 328 -15.55 -5.71 12.27
CA ASN A 328 -16.40 -5.33 13.41
C ASN A 328 -16.90 -6.53 14.24
N GLY A 329 -16.47 -7.76 13.91
CA GLY A 329 -16.88 -8.97 14.62
C GLY A 329 -18.26 -9.48 14.23
N GLU A 330 -18.84 -8.99 13.12
CA GLU A 330 -20.15 -9.37 12.62
C GLU A 330 -20.03 -10.41 11.49
N SER A 331 -19.33 -11.51 11.75
CA SER A 331 -19.00 -12.52 10.73
C SER A 331 -20.22 -13.10 10.02
N ASP A 332 -21.33 -13.32 10.72
CA ASP A 332 -22.58 -13.81 10.13
C ASP A 332 -23.13 -12.86 9.06
N LYS A 333 -23.10 -11.54 9.34
CA LYS A 333 -23.53 -10.52 8.37
C LYS A 333 -22.57 -10.41 7.19
N SER A 334 -21.27 -10.61 7.43
CA SER A 334 -20.25 -10.67 6.37
C SER A 334 -20.53 -11.82 5.39
N LEU A 335 -20.72 -13.04 5.91
CA LEU A 335 -21.02 -14.24 5.10
C LEU A 335 -22.36 -14.11 4.37
N HIS A 336 -23.38 -13.60 5.05
CA HIS A 336 -24.68 -13.34 4.42
C HIS A 336 -24.56 -12.34 3.27
N LEU A 337 -23.86 -11.22 3.47
CA LEU A 337 -23.70 -10.20 2.43
C LEU A 337 -22.92 -10.72 1.21
N PHE A 338 -21.96 -11.63 1.42
CA PHE A 338 -21.26 -12.32 0.34
C PHE A 338 -22.17 -13.23 -0.47
N SER A 339 -23.03 -14.01 0.19
CA SER A 339 -24.05 -14.80 -0.52
C SER A 339 -25.00 -13.91 -1.34
N VAL A 340 -25.43 -12.77 -0.79
CA VAL A 340 -26.25 -11.79 -1.53
C VAL A 340 -25.50 -11.23 -2.74
N MET A 341 -24.21 -10.88 -2.58
CA MET A 341 -23.35 -10.40 -3.67
C MET A 341 -23.29 -11.41 -4.83
N GLN A 342 -23.07 -12.69 -4.52
CA GLN A 342 -23.04 -13.78 -5.51
C GLN A 342 -24.40 -13.97 -6.19
N ASN A 343 -25.49 -13.96 -5.43
CA ASN A 343 -26.86 -14.11 -5.95
C ASN A 343 -27.28 -12.95 -6.87
N MET A 344 -26.71 -11.76 -6.67
CA MET A 344 -26.90 -10.60 -7.55
C MET A 344 -26.00 -10.62 -8.79
N GLY A 345 -25.21 -11.69 -8.99
CA GLY A 345 -24.31 -11.84 -10.13
C GLY A 345 -23.07 -10.95 -10.06
N VAL A 346 -22.78 -10.33 -8.92
CA VAL A 346 -21.58 -9.50 -8.73
C VAL A 346 -20.42 -10.43 -8.43
N GLN A 347 -19.45 -10.49 -9.34
CA GLN A 347 -18.30 -11.37 -9.21
C GLN A 347 -17.39 -10.94 -8.04
N PRO A 348 -17.12 -11.84 -7.06
CA PRO A 348 -16.10 -11.62 -6.05
C PRO A 348 -14.72 -11.42 -6.66
N ASN A 349 -13.86 -10.71 -5.94
CA ASN A 349 -12.44 -10.58 -6.26
C ASN A 349 -11.58 -10.99 -5.04
N GLN A 350 -10.26 -10.97 -5.20
CA GLN A 350 -9.30 -11.18 -4.11
C GLN A 350 -9.64 -10.41 -2.82
N VAL A 351 -9.99 -9.12 -2.91
CA VAL A 351 -10.32 -8.31 -1.71
C VAL A 351 -11.58 -8.83 -1.00
N THR A 352 -12.52 -9.38 -1.75
CA THR A 352 -13.77 -9.97 -1.22
C THR A 352 -13.47 -11.24 -0.42
N TYR A 353 -12.72 -12.18 -1.00
CA TYR A 353 -12.31 -13.41 -0.31
C TYR A 353 -11.46 -13.12 0.91
N LEU A 354 -10.55 -12.14 0.86
CA LEU A 354 -9.79 -11.71 2.03
C LEU A 354 -10.70 -11.30 3.20
N GLY A 355 -11.78 -10.55 2.90
CA GLY A 355 -12.79 -10.17 3.89
C GLY A 355 -13.50 -11.39 4.51
N ILE A 356 -13.84 -12.39 3.68
CA ILE A 356 -14.51 -13.62 4.11
C ILE A 356 -13.60 -14.51 4.96
N LEU A 357 -12.36 -14.74 4.53
CA LEU A 357 -11.38 -15.51 5.30
C LEU A 357 -11.08 -14.84 6.64
N SER A 358 -10.99 -13.51 6.67
CA SER A 358 -10.85 -12.76 7.92
C SER A 358 -12.07 -12.91 8.83
N ALA A 359 -13.29 -12.91 8.27
CA ALA A 359 -14.52 -13.13 9.03
C ALA A 359 -14.54 -14.53 9.67
N CYS A 360 -14.13 -15.56 8.91
CA CYS A 360 -13.98 -16.91 9.43
C CYS A 360 -12.90 -16.97 10.51
N GLY A 361 -11.74 -16.34 10.28
CA GLY A 361 -10.63 -16.24 11.23
C GLY A 361 -11.02 -15.57 12.55
N HIS A 362 -11.85 -14.54 12.53
CA HIS A 362 -12.34 -13.84 13.73
C HIS A 362 -13.49 -14.56 14.45
N ALA A 363 -14.14 -15.54 13.81
CA ALA A 363 -15.23 -16.32 14.38
C ALA A 363 -14.86 -17.78 14.68
N GLY A 364 -13.66 -18.23 14.28
CA GLY A 364 -13.21 -19.61 14.45
C GLY A 364 -13.90 -20.60 13.50
N LEU A 365 -14.43 -20.12 12.37
CA LEU A 365 -15.16 -20.93 11.38
C LEU A 365 -14.19 -21.65 10.43
N VAL A 366 -13.47 -22.65 10.96
CA VAL A 366 -12.39 -23.35 10.24
C VAL A 366 -12.90 -24.01 8.96
N ARG A 367 -14.03 -24.72 9.03
CA ARG A 367 -14.57 -25.48 7.89
C ARG A 367 -15.04 -24.57 6.77
N GLU A 368 -15.75 -23.50 7.12
CA GLU A 368 -16.23 -22.49 6.18
C GLU A 368 -15.04 -21.76 5.53
N GLY A 369 -14.05 -21.36 6.33
CA GLY A 369 -12.83 -20.73 5.82
C GLY A 369 -12.07 -21.63 4.83
N GLN A 370 -11.91 -22.92 5.14
CA GLN A 370 -11.32 -23.91 4.22
C GLN A 370 -12.15 -24.04 2.94
N SER A 371 -13.47 -24.16 3.04
CA SER A 371 -14.36 -24.26 1.88
C SER A 371 -14.24 -23.07 0.94
N TYR A 372 -14.26 -21.83 1.47
CA TYR A 372 -14.13 -20.63 0.63
C TYR A 372 -12.72 -20.50 0.03
N PHE A 373 -11.68 -20.90 0.76
CA PHE A 373 -10.32 -20.91 0.22
C PHE A 373 -10.17 -21.93 -0.91
N GLU A 374 -10.77 -23.11 -0.78
CA GLU A 374 -10.78 -24.10 -1.86
C GLU A 374 -11.56 -23.63 -3.09
N GLU A 375 -12.71 -22.96 -2.88
CA GLU A 375 -13.47 -22.33 -3.96
C GLU A 375 -12.59 -21.33 -4.73
N MET A 376 -11.85 -20.51 -4.00
CA MET A 376 -10.89 -19.53 -4.55
C MET A 376 -9.77 -20.22 -5.36
N VAL A 377 -9.17 -21.29 -4.83
CA VAL A 377 -8.11 -22.06 -5.50
C VAL A 377 -8.61 -22.78 -6.76
N LYS A 378 -9.82 -23.33 -6.73
CA LYS A 378 -10.44 -24.08 -7.84
C LYS A 378 -10.95 -23.18 -8.96
N SER A 379 -11.10 -21.87 -8.71
CA SER A 379 -11.55 -20.93 -9.71
C SER A 379 -10.50 -20.71 -10.79
N ASN A 380 -10.92 -20.70 -12.04
CA ASN A 380 -10.07 -20.37 -13.20
C ASN A 380 -9.97 -18.86 -13.47
N ASP A 381 -10.64 -18.01 -12.68
CA ASP A 381 -10.59 -16.56 -12.84
C ASP A 381 -9.31 -15.99 -12.20
N CYS A 382 -8.55 -15.22 -12.97
CA CYS A 382 -7.33 -14.56 -12.51
C CYS A 382 -7.60 -13.53 -11.40
N ASN A 383 -8.81 -12.96 -11.34
CA ASN A 383 -9.19 -11.95 -10.34
C ASN A 383 -9.44 -12.51 -8.93
N VAL A 384 -9.47 -13.84 -8.80
CA VAL A 384 -9.69 -14.54 -7.53
C VAL A 384 -8.54 -15.48 -7.21
N GLN A 385 -7.40 -15.43 -7.90
CA GLN A 385 -6.26 -16.28 -7.55
C GLN A 385 -5.72 -15.93 -6.15
N PRO A 386 -5.44 -16.93 -5.28
CA PRO A 386 -4.89 -16.70 -3.95
C PRO A 386 -3.59 -15.91 -3.97
N ARG A 387 -3.53 -14.88 -3.13
CA ARG A 387 -2.31 -14.09 -2.83
C ARG A 387 -1.84 -14.36 -1.40
N LEU A 388 -0.62 -13.92 -1.08
CA LEU A 388 0.01 -14.08 0.23
C LEU A 388 -0.92 -13.71 1.40
N GLU A 389 -1.74 -12.66 1.27
CA GLU A 389 -2.65 -12.24 2.34
C GLU A 389 -3.75 -13.28 2.65
N HIS A 390 -4.18 -14.05 1.66
CA HIS A 390 -5.18 -15.11 1.83
C HIS A 390 -4.57 -16.31 2.56
N TYR A 391 -3.35 -16.70 2.18
CA TYR A 391 -2.61 -17.74 2.90
C TYR A 391 -2.35 -17.34 4.35
N ALA A 392 -1.97 -16.08 4.60
CA ALA A 392 -1.79 -15.56 5.95
C ALA A 392 -3.10 -15.63 6.77
N CYS A 393 -4.26 -15.32 6.17
CA CYS A 393 -5.56 -15.46 6.83
C CYS A 393 -5.90 -16.93 7.15
N MET A 394 -5.57 -17.87 6.26
CA MET A 394 -5.76 -19.31 6.51
C MET A 394 -4.87 -19.81 7.64
N VAL A 395 -3.60 -19.38 7.67
CA VAL A 395 -2.67 -19.70 8.76
C VAL A 395 -3.13 -19.09 10.08
N ASP A 396 -3.63 -17.85 10.08
CA ASP A 396 -4.20 -17.20 11.27
C ASP A 396 -5.45 -17.95 11.76
N LEU A 397 -6.35 -18.36 10.86
CA LEU A 397 -7.55 -19.14 11.18
C LEU A 397 -7.21 -20.50 11.80
N LEU A 398 -6.35 -21.30 11.15
CA LEU A 398 -5.91 -22.60 11.67
C LEU A 398 -5.15 -22.44 12.98
N GLY A 399 -4.23 -21.48 13.01
CA GLY A 399 -3.38 -21.20 14.14
C GLY A 399 -4.14 -20.80 15.40
N ARG A 400 -5.09 -19.85 15.31
CA ARG A 400 -5.94 -19.44 16.45
C ARG A 400 -6.87 -20.54 16.94
N SER A 401 -7.22 -21.47 16.07
CA SER A 401 -8.10 -22.59 16.38
C SER A 401 -7.33 -23.78 16.99
N GLY A 402 -6.02 -23.64 17.22
CA GLY A 402 -5.16 -24.67 17.82
C GLY A 402 -4.56 -25.67 16.84
N HIS A 403 -4.84 -25.55 15.54
CA HIS A 403 -4.34 -26.46 14.49
C HIS A 403 -2.93 -26.04 14.02
N LEU A 404 -1.97 -25.94 14.95
CA LEU A 404 -0.61 -25.42 14.67
C LEU A 404 0.18 -26.26 13.66
N GLU A 405 0.13 -27.59 13.78
CA GLU A 405 0.82 -28.50 12.85
C GLU A 405 0.21 -28.42 11.45
N GLU A 406 -1.12 -28.41 11.35
CA GLU A 406 -1.82 -28.24 10.08
C GLU A 406 -1.51 -26.89 9.44
N ALA A 407 -1.43 -25.81 10.24
CA ALA A 407 -1.03 -24.50 9.76
C ALA A 407 0.41 -24.50 9.22
N PHE A 408 1.34 -25.18 9.90
CA PHE A 408 2.72 -25.33 9.43
C PHE A 408 2.83 -26.13 8.13
N ASP A 409 2.10 -27.24 8.03
CA ASP A 409 2.05 -28.07 6.82
C ASP A 409 1.30 -27.38 5.67
N PHE A 410 0.35 -26.51 5.97
CA PHE A 410 -0.29 -25.65 4.99
C PHE A 410 0.71 -24.67 4.36
N ILE A 411 1.57 -24.03 5.17
CA ILE A 411 2.63 -23.14 4.68
C ILE A 411 3.59 -23.87 3.73
N LYS A 412 4.01 -25.10 4.10
CA LYS A 412 4.90 -25.91 3.27
C LYS A 412 4.31 -26.30 1.91
N ARG A 413 2.98 -26.39 1.81
CA ARG A 413 2.26 -26.76 0.58
C ARG A 413 1.91 -25.55 -0.29
N MET A 414 2.26 -24.33 0.11
CA MET A 414 1.97 -23.14 -0.67
C MET A 414 2.66 -23.20 -2.05
N PRO A 415 1.95 -22.83 -3.13
CA PRO A 415 2.54 -22.77 -4.47
C PRO A 415 3.42 -21.52 -4.69
N ILE A 416 3.39 -20.58 -3.73
CA ILE A 416 4.12 -19.31 -3.76
C ILE A 416 5.01 -19.27 -2.52
N GLU A 417 6.22 -18.69 -2.63
CA GLU A 417 7.13 -18.53 -1.50
C GLU A 417 6.46 -17.76 -0.35
N PRO A 418 6.44 -18.31 0.88
CA PRO A 418 5.79 -17.64 2.00
C PRO A 418 6.58 -16.42 2.47
N ASP A 419 5.87 -15.32 2.70
CA ASP A 419 6.46 -14.07 3.19
C ASP A 419 6.50 -13.99 4.73
N ALA A 420 7.02 -12.89 5.24
CA ALA A 420 7.09 -12.65 6.68
C ALA A 420 5.70 -12.56 7.33
N GLY A 421 4.67 -12.12 6.59
CA GLY A 421 3.30 -12.02 7.09
C GLY A 421 2.70 -13.39 7.40
N VAL A 422 2.88 -14.36 6.51
CA VAL A 422 2.40 -15.75 6.68
C VAL A 422 3.07 -16.42 7.88
N TRP A 423 4.40 -16.39 7.95
CA TRP A 423 5.14 -16.95 9.09
C TRP A 423 4.85 -16.20 10.39
N GLY A 424 4.64 -14.89 10.31
CA GLY A 424 4.26 -14.04 11.44
C GLY A 424 2.90 -14.43 12.05
N ALA A 425 1.92 -14.81 11.22
CA ALA A 425 0.64 -15.33 11.69
C ALA A 425 0.81 -16.63 12.51
N LEU A 426 1.64 -17.56 12.03
CA LEU A 426 1.94 -18.80 12.77
C LEU A 426 2.69 -18.54 14.07
N LEU A 427 3.65 -17.60 14.10
CA LEU A 427 4.33 -17.21 15.34
C LEU A 427 3.35 -16.61 16.36
N GLY A 428 2.39 -15.81 15.88
CA GLY A 428 1.27 -15.31 16.68
C GLY A 428 0.47 -16.45 17.32
N ALA A 429 0.07 -17.43 16.53
CA ALA A 429 -0.65 -18.61 17.01
C ALA A 429 0.15 -19.45 18.02
N CYS A 430 1.46 -19.63 17.80
CA CYS A 430 2.33 -20.31 18.76
C CYS A 430 2.36 -19.61 20.13
N THR A 431 2.22 -18.28 20.14
CA THR A 431 2.14 -17.49 21.38
C THR A 431 0.85 -17.79 22.14
N ILE A 432 -0.29 -17.87 21.43
CA ILE A 432 -1.60 -18.18 22.01
C ILE A 432 -1.59 -19.57 22.67
N HIS A 433 -1.04 -20.56 21.96
CA HIS A 433 -1.03 -21.96 22.41
C HIS A 433 0.24 -22.37 23.17
N LYS A 434 1.12 -21.41 23.48
CA LYS A 434 2.37 -21.60 24.24
C LYS A 434 3.30 -22.70 23.68
N ASN A 435 3.34 -22.87 22.37
CA ASN A 435 4.22 -23.85 21.71
C ASN A 435 5.62 -23.25 21.47
N ILE A 436 6.54 -23.50 22.41
CA ILE A 436 7.88 -22.89 22.41
C ILE A 436 8.74 -23.43 21.27
N GLU A 437 8.70 -24.73 21.01
CA GLU A 437 9.56 -25.38 20.00
C GLU A 437 9.23 -24.88 18.60
N LEU A 438 7.95 -24.90 18.22
CA LEU A 438 7.52 -24.38 16.92
C LEU A 438 7.78 -22.88 16.81
N SER A 439 7.58 -22.11 17.89
CA SER A 439 7.85 -20.67 17.87
C SER A 439 9.30 -20.34 17.57
N GLN A 440 10.25 -21.13 18.07
CA GLN A 440 11.68 -20.93 17.83
C GLN A 440 12.01 -21.21 16.36
N ASN A 441 11.53 -22.33 15.82
CA ASN A 441 11.73 -22.69 14.42
C ASN A 441 11.19 -21.62 13.46
N VAL A 442 9.97 -21.15 13.71
CA VAL A 442 9.33 -20.10 12.90
C VAL A 442 10.06 -18.77 13.03
N ALA A 443 10.51 -18.41 14.23
CA ALA A 443 11.23 -17.16 14.44
C ALA A 443 12.60 -17.15 13.75
N ASP A 444 13.32 -18.27 13.70
CA ASP A 444 14.59 -18.37 12.99
C ASP A 444 14.41 -18.16 11.47
N ILE A 445 13.31 -18.66 10.89
CA ILE A 445 12.93 -18.36 9.50
C ILE A 445 12.68 -16.86 9.33
N LEU A 446 11.86 -16.26 10.20
CA LEU A 446 11.52 -14.83 10.16
C LEU A 446 12.75 -13.93 10.32
N PHE A 447 13.73 -14.31 11.13
CA PHE A 447 14.95 -13.53 11.34
C PHE A 447 15.91 -13.53 10.14
N ASN A 448 15.74 -14.48 9.22
CA ASN A 448 16.43 -14.52 7.94
C ASN A 448 15.63 -13.79 6.86
N LEU A 449 14.30 -13.95 6.86
CA LEU A 449 13.42 -13.40 5.84
C LEU A 449 13.17 -11.89 5.99
N ALA A 450 12.98 -11.41 7.22
CA ALA A 450 12.67 -10.01 7.53
C ALA A 450 13.35 -9.57 8.85
N PRO A 451 14.70 -9.50 8.86
CA PRO A 451 15.49 -9.20 10.05
C PRO A 451 15.20 -7.83 10.69
N GLU A 452 14.69 -6.89 9.91
CA GLU A 452 14.35 -5.52 10.31
C GLU A 452 13.02 -5.42 11.07
N ILE A 453 12.15 -6.43 10.98
CA ILE A 453 10.83 -6.39 11.61
C ILE A 453 10.96 -6.69 13.12
N ALA A 454 10.80 -5.64 13.92
CA ALA A 454 10.91 -5.73 15.37
C ALA A 454 9.83 -6.59 16.04
N SER A 455 8.62 -6.67 15.47
CA SER A 455 7.49 -7.36 16.10
C SER A 455 7.74 -8.85 16.33
N TYR A 456 8.45 -9.53 15.42
CA TYR A 456 8.76 -10.96 15.57
C TYR A 456 9.76 -11.22 16.68
N HIS A 457 10.77 -10.36 16.81
CA HIS A 457 11.74 -10.42 17.90
C HIS A 457 11.06 -10.19 19.26
N VAL A 458 10.18 -9.19 19.33
CA VAL A 458 9.39 -8.90 20.54
C VAL A 458 8.48 -10.08 20.88
N LEU A 459 7.82 -10.69 19.89
CA LEU A 459 6.92 -11.81 20.10
C LEU A 459 7.66 -13.05 20.63
N LEU A 460 8.79 -13.44 20.01
CA LEU A 460 9.62 -14.55 20.52
C LEU A 460 10.18 -14.25 21.92
N SER A 461 10.68 -13.02 22.13
CA SER A 461 11.15 -12.58 23.46
C SER A 461 10.04 -12.69 24.51
N ASN A 462 8.80 -12.38 24.14
CA ASN A 462 7.66 -12.48 25.03
C ASN A 462 7.32 -13.95 25.36
N ILE A 463 7.38 -14.84 24.37
CA ILE A 463 7.19 -16.30 24.57
C ILE A 463 8.25 -16.84 25.55
N TYR A 464 9.53 -16.49 25.35
CA TYR A 464 10.60 -16.92 26.26
C TYR A 464 10.44 -16.35 27.67
N ALA A 465 10.04 -15.08 27.80
CA ALA A 465 9.79 -14.48 29.10
C ALA A 465 8.63 -15.18 29.84
N ALA A 466 7.52 -15.49 29.13
CA ALA A 466 6.40 -16.22 29.68
C ALA A 466 6.77 -17.66 30.11
N ALA A 467 7.79 -18.25 29.48
CA ALA A 467 8.35 -19.56 29.82
C ALA A 467 9.48 -19.50 30.87
N GLY A 468 9.83 -18.32 31.40
CA GLY A 468 10.93 -18.14 32.35
C GLY A 468 12.34 -18.31 31.77
N ARG A 469 12.48 -18.37 30.44
CA ARG A 469 13.76 -18.54 29.72
C ARG A 469 14.49 -17.20 29.53
N TRP A 470 14.85 -16.54 30.62
CA TRP A 470 15.46 -15.20 30.61
C TRP A 470 16.80 -15.11 29.85
N GLY A 471 17.58 -16.20 29.84
CA GLY A 471 18.80 -16.28 29.04
C GLY A 471 18.54 -16.14 27.54
N ASP A 472 17.42 -16.67 27.04
CA ASP A 472 17.06 -16.57 25.63
C ASP A 472 16.41 -15.22 25.29
N VAL A 473 15.66 -14.62 26.24
CA VAL A 473 15.19 -13.23 26.15
C VAL A 473 16.37 -12.28 25.90
N GLU A 474 17.45 -12.43 26.67
CA GLU A 474 18.63 -11.58 26.53
C GLU A 474 19.32 -11.80 25.18
N LYS A 475 19.44 -13.05 24.70
CA LYS A 475 19.97 -13.33 23.36
C LYS A 475 19.17 -12.62 22.25
N VAL A 476 17.84 -12.66 22.31
CA VAL A 476 16.98 -12.00 21.32
C VAL A 476 17.16 -10.48 21.38
N ARG A 477 17.19 -9.89 22.58
CA ARG A 477 17.42 -8.44 22.77
C ARG A 477 18.80 -8.00 22.27
N GLN A 478 19.84 -8.79 22.50
CA GLN A 478 21.17 -8.53 21.97
C GLN A 478 21.20 -8.58 20.43
N LYS A 479 20.50 -9.55 19.82
CA LYS A 479 20.36 -9.62 18.36
C LYS A 479 19.68 -8.37 17.79
N MET A 480 18.62 -7.89 18.45
CA MET A 480 17.96 -6.63 18.05
C MET A 480 18.92 -5.43 18.12
N ARG A 481 19.68 -5.29 19.21
CA ARG A 481 20.67 -4.20 19.37
C ARG A 481 21.75 -4.24 18.30
N LYS A 482 22.32 -5.43 18.03
CA LYS A 482 23.37 -5.61 17.02
C LYS A 482 22.90 -5.27 15.61
N LYS A 483 21.63 -5.55 15.28
CA LYS A 483 21.03 -5.25 13.98
C LYS A 483 20.41 -3.86 13.90
N GLY A 484 20.45 -3.05 14.97
CA GLY A 484 19.83 -1.72 15.02
C GLY A 484 18.29 -1.74 14.95
N VAL A 485 17.66 -2.88 15.25
CA VAL A 485 16.20 -3.05 15.16
C VAL A 485 15.53 -2.35 16.33
N LYS A 486 14.71 -1.34 16.03
CA LYS A 486 13.99 -0.55 17.05
C LYS A 486 12.54 -1.03 17.18
N LYS A 487 12.08 -1.17 18.42
CA LYS A 487 10.68 -1.47 18.74
C LYS A 487 9.79 -0.31 18.26
N VAL A 488 8.68 -0.64 17.60
CA VAL A 488 7.63 0.33 17.27
C VAL A 488 7.02 0.87 18.55
N VAL A 489 6.99 2.20 18.68
CA VAL A 489 6.38 2.86 19.84
C VAL A 489 4.86 2.65 19.79
N ALA A 490 4.30 2.15 20.87
CA ALA A 490 2.87 1.96 21.01
C ALA A 490 2.19 3.31 21.34
N TYR A 491 1.08 3.61 20.68
CA TYR A 491 0.25 4.77 20.99
C TYR A 491 -1.22 4.44 20.79
N SER A 492 -2.07 5.16 21.51
CA SER A 492 -3.52 5.16 21.31
C SER A 492 -3.98 6.58 21.01
N SER A 493 -5.04 6.72 20.23
CA SER A 493 -5.59 8.04 19.89
C SER A 493 -7.09 8.10 20.04
N VAL A 494 -7.59 9.29 20.36
CA VAL A 494 -9.02 9.59 20.55
C VAL A 494 -9.33 10.91 19.88
N GLU A 495 -10.44 10.95 19.16
CA GLU A 495 -10.99 12.18 18.60
C GLU A 495 -11.91 12.86 19.64
N ALA A 496 -11.67 14.14 19.90
CA ALA A 496 -12.55 14.98 20.72
C ALA A 496 -12.54 16.41 20.18
N SER A 497 -13.72 17.03 20.08
CA SER A 497 -13.87 18.43 19.65
C SER A 497 -13.26 18.72 18.26
N GLY A 498 -13.30 17.76 17.34
CA GLY A 498 -12.71 17.89 16.01
C GLY A 498 -11.18 17.78 15.95
N GLU A 499 -10.50 17.38 17.02
CA GLU A 499 -9.06 17.14 17.06
C GLU A 499 -8.73 15.69 17.47
N VAL A 500 -7.62 15.16 16.94
CA VAL A 500 -7.12 13.81 17.28
C VAL A 500 -6.01 13.94 18.32
N HIS A 501 -6.26 13.42 19.52
CA HIS A 501 -5.32 13.41 20.63
C HIS A 501 -4.60 12.07 20.70
N VAL A 502 -3.27 12.08 20.70
CA VAL A 502 -2.43 10.88 20.75
C VAL A 502 -1.80 10.74 22.14
N PHE A 503 -1.81 9.52 22.65
CA PHE A 503 -1.27 9.16 23.96
C PHE A 503 -0.24 8.05 23.83
N HIS A 504 0.90 8.24 24.48
CA HIS A 504 1.90 7.20 24.69
C HIS A 504 1.82 6.62 26.10
N GLY A 505 2.42 5.45 26.32
CA GLY A 505 2.47 4.87 27.67
C GLY A 505 3.24 5.78 28.64
N GLY A 506 2.63 6.14 29.77
CA GLY A 506 3.23 7.05 30.75
C GLY A 506 3.33 8.51 30.32
N ASP A 507 2.65 8.91 29.24
CA ASP A 507 2.74 10.25 28.67
C ASP A 507 2.12 11.33 29.58
N ARG A 508 2.91 12.36 29.87
CA ARG A 508 2.50 13.55 30.63
C ARG A 508 2.64 14.85 29.85
N SER A 509 2.90 14.78 28.54
CA SER A 509 3.06 15.96 27.68
C SER A 509 1.74 16.66 27.36
N HIS A 510 0.61 15.94 27.46
CA HIS A 510 -0.71 16.48 27.15
C HIS A 510 -1.11 17.61 28.13
N PRO A 511 -1.67 18.74 27.66
CA PRO A 511 -2.04 19.86 28.54
C PRO A 511 -2.99 19.49 29.69
N LEU A 512 -3.89 18.53 29.45
CA LEU A 512 -4.85 18.02 30.44
C LEU A 512 -4.32 16.82 31.24
N SER A 513 -3.00 16.59 31.30
CA SER A 513 -2.42 15.39 31.91
C SER A 513 -2.93 15.15 33.35
N SER A 514 -2.93 16.16 34.24
CA SER A 514 -3.41 15.98 35.62
C SER A 514 -4.82 15.42 35.68
N ASN A 515 -5.76 16.04 34.96
CA ASN A 515 -7.16 15.63 34.91
C ASN A 515 -7.33 14.21 34.34
N ILE A 516 -6.56 13.85 33.31
CA ILE A 516 -6.60 12.51 32.71
C ILE A 516 -6.16 11.45 33.74
N TYR A 517 -5.07 11.70 34.46
CA TYR A 517 -4.56 10.77 35.46
C TYR A 517 -5.49 10.67 36.68
N GLU A 518 -6.10 11.76 37.10
CA GLU A 518 -7.11 11.77 38.17
C GLU A 518 -8.34 10.95 37.78
N ALA A 519 -8.89 11.18 36.58
CA ALA A 519 -10.03 10.42 36.07
C ALA A 519 -9.69 8.92 35.89
N LEU A 520 -8.47 8.62 35.44
CA LEU A 520 -8.01 7.25 35.31
C LEU A 520 -7.89 6.57 36.69
N ALA A 521 -7.34 7.25 37.69
CA ALA A 521 -7.21 6.71 39.04
C ALA A 521 -8.58 6.40 39.66
N GLU A 522 -9.55 7.30 39.49
CA GLU A 522 -10.92 7.10 39.96
C GLU A 522 -11.61 5.96 39.20
N LEU A 523 -11.44 5.88 37.88
CA LEU A 523 -11.98 4.77 37.08
C LEU A 523 -11.39 3.42 37.52
N ILE A 524 -10.06 3.34 37.71
CA ILE A 524 -9.37 2.13 38.19
C ILE A 524 -9.94 1.69 39.53
N LYS A 525 -10.12 2.64 40.47
CA LYS A 525 -10.71 2.36 41.78
C LYS A 525 -12.12 1.76 41.65
N GLN A 526 -12.96 2.32 40.78
CA GLN A 526 -14.32 1.84 40.55
C GLN A 526 -14.34 0.44 39.92
N ILE A 527 -13.54 0.18 38.88
CA ILE A 527 -13.52 -1.14 38.24
C ILE A 527 -12.91 -2.21 39.15
N THR A 528 -11.93 -1.86 40.00
CA THR A 528 -11.37 -2.80 40.99
C THR A 528 -12.41 -3.18 42.04
N SER A 529 -13.30 -2.26 42.43
CA SER A 529 -14.39 -2.57 43.37
C SER A 529 -15.38 -3.63 42.85
N ILE A 530 -15.46 -3.82 41.53
CA ILE A 530 -16.32 -4.83 40.89
C ILE A 530 -15.53 -6.03 40.35
N GLY A 531 -14.26 -6.18 40.71
CA GLY A 531 -13.46 -7.38 40.45
C GLY A 531 -12.41 -7.27 39.34
N TYR A 532 -12.10 -6.08 38.82
CA TYR A 532 -10.94 -5.92 37.93
C TYR A 532 -9.63 -6.11 38.70
N MET A 533 -8.81 -7.05 38.24
CA MET A 533 -7.44 -7.25 38.71
C MET A 533 -6.46 -7.06 37.55
N PRO A 534 -5.42 -6.20 37.69
CA PRO A 534 -4.41 -6.03 36.66
C PRO A 534 -3.74 -7.37 36.31
N ASN A 535 -3.66 -7.71 35.02
CA ASN A 535 -3.00 -8.93 34.60
C ASN A 535 -1.48 -8.73 34.50
N THR A 536 -0.77 -8.90 35.63
CA THR A 536 0.69 -8.70 35.73
C THR A 536 1.51 -9.65 34.86
N THR A 537 0.94 -10.76 34.37
CA THR A 537 1.61 -11.67 33.43
C THR A 537 1.89 -11.04 32.07
N GLU A 538 1.18 -9.96 31.72
CA GLU A 538 1.41 -9.20 30.50
C GLU A 538 2.69 -8.33 30.56
N VAL A 539 3.21 -8.07 31.77
CA VAL A 539 4.48 -7.36 31.94
C VAL A 539 5.61 -8.36 31.98
N LEU A 540 6.18 -8.60 30.81
CA LEU A 540 7.25 -9.57 30.55
C LEU A 540 8.64 -8.99 30.84
N HIS A 541 8.71 -8.14 31.87
CA HIS A 541 9.94 -7.62 32.45
C HIS A 541 10.17 -8.28 33.81
N ASP A 542 11.44 -8.54 34.12
CA ASP A 542 11.85 -9.07 35.42
C ASP A 542 11.94 -7.90 36.42
N VAL A 543 10.76 -7.46 36.87
CA VAL A 543 10.55 -6.32 37.78
C VAL A 543 9.57 -6.73 38.88
N GLN A 544 9.53 -5.97 39.98
CA GLN A 544 8.63 -6.24 41.11
C GLN A 544 7.15 -6.15 40.69
N MET A 545 6.25 -6.82 41.42
CA MET A 545 4.82 -6.87 41.05
C MET A 545 4.20 -5.46 41.01
N GLU A 546 4.58 -4.60 41.94
CA GLU A 546 4.12 -3.21 42.04
C GLU A 546 4.54 -2.39 40.80
N GLU A 547 5.74 -2.62 40.27
CA GLU A 547 6.23 -1.98 39.05
C GLU A 547 5.51 -2.51 37.79
N LYS A 548 5.13 -3.80 37.79
CA LYS A 548 4.29 -4.38 36.73
C LYS A 548 2.92 -3.71 36.71
N GLU A 549 2.28 -3.58 37.88
CA GLU A 549 0.99 -2.91 38.01
C GLU A 549 1.06 -1.44 37.62
N ALA A 550 2.10 -0.71 38.06
CA ALA A 550 2.33 0.68 37.68
C ALA A 550 2.48 0.84 36.16
N THR A 551 3.22 -0.06 35.51
CA THR A 551 3.38 -0.07 34.05
C THR A 551 2.04 -0.28 33.34
N LEU A 552 1.26 -1.28 33.79
CA LEU A 552 -0.07 -1.57 33.22
C LEU A 552 -1.06 -0.42 33.43
N SER A 553 -0.97 0.27 34.56
CA SER A 553 -1.88 1.39 34.88
C SER A 553 -1.73 2.56 33.91
N THR A 554 -0.57 2.72 33.29
CA THR A 554 -0.23 3.87 32.44
C THR A 554 -0.20 3.55 30.94
N HIS A 555 -0.79 2.42 30.54
CA HIS A 555 -0.95 2.08 29.12
C HIS A 555 -1.72 3.18 28.36
N SER A 556 -1.29 3.44 27.12
CA SER A 556 -1.86 4.49 26.26
C SER A 556 -3.37 4.37 26.08
N GLU A 557 -3.89 3.14 26.06
CA GLU A 557 -5.30 2.78 25.89
C GLU A 557 -6.14 3.29 27.06
N LYS A 558 -5.60 3.18 28.28
CA LYS A 558 -6.27 3.61 29.51
C LYS A 558 -6.30 5.13 29.61
N LEU A 559 -5.19 5.78 29.26
CA LEU A 559 -5.10 7.24 29.16
C LEU A 559 -6.09 7.79 28.11
N ALA A 560 -6.15 7.15 26.95
CA ALA A 560 -7.09 7.48 25.88
C ALA A 560 -8.55 7.40 26.36
N VAL A 561 -8.94 6.32 27.04
CA VAL A 561 -10.32 6.20 27.57
C VAL A 561 -10.60 7.19 28.68
N ALA A 562 -9.66 7.44 29.60
CA ALA A 562 -9.82 8.45 30.63
C ALA A 562 -10.01 9.86 30.02
N PHE A 563 -9.21 10.21 29.01
CA PHE A 563 -9.40 11.45 28.25
C PHE A 563 -10.77 11.50 27.56
N GLY A 564 -11.19 10.39 26.94
CA GLY A 564 -12.48 10.27 26.28
C GLY A 564 -13.67 10.44 27.24
N LEU A 565 -13.56 9.94 28.48
CA LEU A 565 -14.59 10.12 29.50
C LEU A 565 -14.78 11.58 29.90
N ILE A 566 -13.70 12.36 29.93
CA ILE A 566 -13.73 13.78 30.30
C ILE A 566 -14.26 14.64 29.13
N ASN A 567 -13.80 14.37 27.90
CA ASN A 567 -13.95 15.33 26.79
C ASN A 567 -14.98 14.92 25.73
N VAL A 568 -15.31 13.64 25.60
CA VAL A 568 -16.33 13.20 24.63
C VAL A 568 -17.70 13.24 25.28
N ARG A 569 -18.71 13.74 24.55
CA ARG A 569 -20.10 13.89 25.02
C ARG A 569 -20.62 12.63 25.74
N PRO A 570 -21.21 12.71 26.95
CA PRO A 570 -21.48 11.56 27.82
C PRO A 570 -22.23 10.37 27.19
N GLN A 571 -23.16 10.62 26.27
CA GLN A 571 -23.95 9.56 25.61
C GLN A 571 -23.31 9.02 24.32
N SER A 572 -22.24 9.64 23.83
CA SER A 572 -21.53 9.20 22.62
C SER A 572 -20.53 8.10 22.95
N PRO A 573 -20.37 7.07 22.09
CA PRO A 573 -19.33 6.06 22.26
C PRO A 573 -17.93 6.69 22.24
N ILE A 574 -17.04 6.20 23.11
CA ILE A 574 -15.63 6.59 23.10
C ILE A 574 -14.92 5.76 22.04
N ARG A 575 -14.32 6.41 21.04
CA ARG A 575 -13.58 5.74 19.97
C ARG A 575 -12.09 5.85 20.22
N VAL A 576 -11.43 4.71 20.33
CA VAL A 576 -9.99 4.62 20.55
C VAL A 576 -9.35 3.86 19.39
N ILE A 577 -8.32 4.44 18.79
CA ILE A 577 -7.51 3.77 17.76
C ILE A 577 -6.15 3.43 18.33
N LYS A 578 -5.76 2.16 18.23
CA LYS A 578 -4.46 1.63 18.65
C LYS A 578 -3.65 1.22 17.41
N ASN A 579 -2.39 1.63 17.35
CA ASN A 579 -1.50 1.29 16.25
C ASN A 579 -0.99 -0.17 16.27
N LEU A 580 -1.05 -0.81 17.44
CA LEU A 580 -0.67 -2.21 17.68
C LEU A 580 -1.88 -3.02 18.15
N ARG A 581 -1.69 -4.33 18.35
CA ARG A 581 -2.69 -5.18 19.01
C ARG A 581 -2.83 -4.78 20.48
N ILE A 582 -4.07 -4.72 20.98
CA ILE A 582 -4.35 -4.48 22.41
C ILE A 582 -3.82 -5.64 23.27
N CYS A 583 -3.38 -5.40 24.50
CA CYS A 583 -3.01 -6.48 25.44
C CYS A 583 -4.24 -7.00 26.22
N ASN A 584 -4.12 -8.19 26.83
CA ASN A 584 -5.25 -8.80 27.56
C ASN A 584 -5.70 -7.96 28.77
N ASP A 585 -4.76 -7.30 29.44
CA ASP A 585 -5.08 -6.41 30.56
C ASP A 585 -5.91 -5.22 30.10
N CYS A 586 -5.49 -4.52 29.04
CA CYS A 586 -6.26 -3.41 28.47
C CYS A 586 -7.63 -3.88 27.97
N HIS A 587 -7.72 -5.05 27.32
CA HIS A 587 -8.99 -5.61 26.87
C HIS A 587 -9.95 -5.85 28.04
N THR A 588 -9.44 -6.43 29.14
CA THR A 588 -10.21 -6.66 30.36
C THR A 588 -10.60 -5.34 31.01
N PHE A 589 -9.67 -4.40 31.13
CA PHE A 589 -9.93 -3.04 31.62
C PHE A 589 -11.08 -2.37 30.85
N MET A 590 -11.11 -2.47 29.51
CA MET A 590 -12.18 -1.89 28.70
C MET A 590 -13.54 -2.55 28.96
N LYS A 591 -13.60 -3.88 29.15
CA LYS A 591 -14.82 -4.58 29.57
C LYS A 591 -15.36 -3.97 30.86
N PHE A 592 -14.56 -3.94 31.93
CA PHE A 592 -15.00 -3.39 33.21
C PHE A 592 -15.33 -1.90 33.14
N SER A 593 -14.55 -1.11 32.39
CA SER A 593 -14.79 0.32 32.19
C SER A 593 -16.14 0.57 31.52
N SER A 594 -16.48 -0.18 30.47
CA SER A 594 -17.78 -0.07 29.79
C SER A 594 -18.96 -0.36 30.73
N LYS A 595 -18.79 -1.31 31.65
CA LYS A 595 -19.80 -1.70 32.65
C LYS A 595 -20.00 -0.63 33.73
N VAL A 596 -18.92 -0.08 34.28
CA VAL A 596 -18.98 0.95 35.34
C VAL A 596 -19.52 2.27 34.78
N THR A 597 -19.06 2.66 33.60
CA THR A 597 -19.41 3.96 33.01
C THR A 597 -20.74 3.93 32.25
N ASN A 598 -21.34 2.74 32.06
CA ASN A 598 -22.51 2.51 31.23
C ASN A 598 -22.37 3.14 29.84
N ARG A 599 -21.17 3.03 29.27
CA ARG A 599 -20.77 3.73 28.05
C ARG A 599 -20.04 2.78 27.12
N GLU A 600 -20.45 2.81 25.86
CA GLU A 600 -19.80 2.02 24.81
C GLU A 600 -18.39 2.55 24.53
N ILE A 601 -17.42 1.64 24.50
CA ILE A 601 -16.04 1.92 24.10
C ILE A 601 -15.78 1.12 22.83
N ILE A 602 -15.49 1.81 21.74
CA ILE A 602 -15.15 1.21 20.46
C ILE A 602 -13.65 1.32 20.28
N MET A 603 -12.94 0.21 20.37
CA MET A 603 -11.50 0.18 20.16
C MET A 603 -11.15 -0.50 18.85
N ARG A 604 -10.46 0.21 17.96
CA ARG A 604 -9.82 -0.39 16.78
C ARG A 604 -8.37 -0.69 17.09
N ASP A 605 -7.99 -1.95 17.00
CA ASP A 605 -6.58 -2.34 16.95
C ASP A 605 -6.10 -2.54 15.51
N LYS A 606 -4.89 -3.08 15.33
CA LYS A 606 -4.32 -3.32 14.00
C LYS A 606 -5.20 -4.19 13.08
N ASN A 607 -5.97 -5.12 13.65
CA ASN A 607 -6.63 -6.19 12.91
C ASN A 607 -8.16 -6.07 12.93
N ARG A 608 -8.76 -5.57 14.02
CA ARG A 608 -10.21 -5.57 14.21
C ARG A 608 -10.69 -4.46 15.14
N PHE A 609 -12.01 -4.34 15.24
CA PHE A 609 -12.69 -3.60 16.28
C PHE A 609 -13.08 -4.53 17.44
N HIS A 610 -13.02 -3.95 18.62
CA HIS A 610 -13.55 -4.45 19.87
C HIS A 610 -14.60 -3.45 20.33
N HIS A 611 -15.87 -3.89 20.33
CA HIS A 611 -16.98 -3.09 20.83
C HIS A 611 -17.27 -3.54 22.26
N PHE A 612 -16.89 -2.70 23.23
CA PHE A 612 -17.09 -2.97 24.65
C PHE A 612 -18.37 -2.32 25.13
N LYS A 613 -19.31 -3.15 25.60
CA LYS A 613 -20.60 -2.70 26.10
C LYS A 613 -21.06 -3.60 27.25
N ASP A 614 -21.49 -2.99 28.35
CA ASP A 614 -22.05 -3.69 29.52
C ASP A 614 -21.14 -4.79 30.10
N GLY A 615 -19.82 -4.66 29.95
CA GLY A 615 -18.87 -5.68 30.43
C GLY A 615 -18.50 -6.76 29.41
N TYR A 616 -19.08 -6.72 28.22
CA TYR A 616 -18.83 -7.68 27.14
C TYR A 616 -18.07 -7.04 25.98
N CYS A 617 -17.35 -7.86 25.22
CA CYS A 617 -16.71 -7.43 23.97
C CYS A 617 -17.31 -8.21 22.80
N SER A 618 -17.48 -7.54 21.64
CA SER A 618 -17.93 -8.17 20.40
C SER A 618 -17.06 -9.33 19.91
N CYS A 619 -15.81 -9.44 20.38
CA CYS A 619 -14.92 -10.55 20.03
C CYS A 619 -15.22 -11.87 20.76
N LYS A 620 -16.09 -11.86 21.79
CA LYS A 620 -16.38 -13.03 22.64
C LYS A 620 -15.13 -13.68 23.24
N ASP A 621 -14.12 -12.87 23.54
CA ASP A 621 -12.79 -13.28 24.01
C ASP A 621 -12.03 -14.23 23.05
N PHE A 622 -12.44 -14.29 21.77
CA PHE A 622 -11.74 -14.96 20.67
C PHE A 622 -11.13 -13.91 19.73
N TRP A 623 -9.88 -13.51 19.97
CA TRP A 623 -9.21 -12.46 19.19
C TRP A 623 -7.70 -12.66 19.07
#